data_AF-A0A3M0S5Z9-F1
#
_entry.id   AF-A0A3M0S5Z9-F1
#
_cell.length_a   1.000
_cell.length_b   1.000
_cell.length_c   1.000
_cell.angle_alpha   90.00
_cell.angle_beta   90.00
_cell.angle_gamma   90.00
#
_symmetry.space_group_name_H-M   'P 1'
#
loop_
_entity.id
_entity.type
_entity.pdbx_description
1 polymer ?
#
loop_
_entity_poly.entity_id
_entity_poly.type
_entity_poly.pdbx_seq_one_letter_code
_entity_poly.pdbx_strand_id
1 'polypeptide(L)' 'MVKNRLKEIRMKEYMMNQKEFCEKVLNISRYTYNPIEGNKVQGNIETAMNIAKALKRKVEDIWYFDNEAK' A
#
# COMPACT_ATOMS: atom_id res chain seq x y z
N MET A 1 -4.01 14.93 -5.74
CA MET A 1 -4.57 13.99 -4.72
C MET A 1 -3.45 13.07 -4.25
N VAL A 2 -3.53 12.47 -3.06
CA VAL A 2 -2.53 11.46 -2.63
C VAL A 2 -2.84 10.12 -3.29
N LYS A 3 -1.83 9.50 -3.89
CA LYS A 3 -1.89 8.14 -4.47
C LYS A 3 -0.85 7.24 -3.80
N ASN A 4 -0.89 5.95 -4.10
CA ASN A 4 0.08 4.97 -3.61
C ASN A 4 0.67 4.07 -4.70
N ARG A 5 1.78 3.40 -4.35
CA ARG A 5 2.52 2.42 -5.17
C ARG A 5 2.29 0.96 -4.76
N LEU A 6 1.28 0.66 -3.94
CA LEU A 6 1.13 -0.68 -3.33
C LEU A 6 0.97 -1.78 -4.39
N LYS A 7 0.22 -1.51 -5.48
CA LYS A 7 0.08 -2.48 -6.57
C LYS A 7 1.41 -2.78 -7.25
N GLU A 8 2.22 -1.74 -7.47
CA GLU A 8 3.55 -1.88 -8.06
C GLU A 8 4.46 -2.69 -7.15
N ILE A 9 4.54 -2.33 -5.86
CA ILE A 9 5.35 -3.03 -4.85
C ILE A 9 4.92 -4.50 -4.77
N ARG A 10 3.61 -4.77 -4.61
CA ARG A 10 3.08 -6.14 -4.52
C ARG A 10 3.44 -6.97 -5.74
N MET A 11 3.26 -6.43 -6.95
CA MET A 11 3.52 -7.18 -8.17
C MET A 11 5.01 -7.34 -8.47
N LYS A 12 5.83 -6.30 -8.29
CA LYS A 12 7.26 -6.36 -8.63
C LYS A 12 8.11 -7.12 -7.62
N GLU A 13 7.84 -6.94 -6.33
CA GLU A 13 8.71 -7.46 -5.26
C GLU A 13 8.24 -8.78 -4.69
N TYR A 14 6.92 -9.00 -4.64
CA TYR A 14 6.33 -10.17 -3.98
C TYR A 14 5.67 -11.14 -4.94
N MET A 15 5.20 -10.67 -6.11
CA MET A 15 4.48 -11.48 -7.11
C MET A 15 3.27 -12.23 -6.53
N MET A 16 2.65 -11.66 -5.48
CA MET A 16 1.53 -12.26 -4.75
C MET A 16 0.20 -11.68 -5.18
N ASN A 17 -0.87 -12.47 -5.09
CA ASN A 17 -2.22 -11.91 -5.16
C ASN A 17 -2.52 -11.07 -3.89
N GLN A 18 -3.58 -10.26 -3.92
CA GLN A 18 -3.90 -9.37 -2.79
C GLN A 18 -4.12 -10.12 -1.48
N LYS A 19 -4.76 -11.30 -1.51
CA LYS A 19 -5.05 -12.09 -0.31
C LYS A 19 -3.75 -12.55 0.34
N GLU A 20 -2.87 -13.17 -0.44
CA GLU A 20 -1.57 -13.65 0.03
C GLU A 20 -0.70 -12.53 0.58
N PHE A 21 -0.66 -11.39 -0.11
CA PHE A 21 0.13 -10.24 0.33
C PHE A 21 -0.37 -9.68 1.67
N CYS A 22 -1.70 -9.59 1.83
CA CYS A 22 -2.32 -9.16 3.08
C CYS A 22 -2.01 -10.11 4.24
N GLU A 23 -2.16 -11.42 4.03
CA GLU A 23 -2.00 -12.44 5.07
C GLU A 23 -0.53 -12.67 5.43
N LYS A 24 0.38 -12.67 4.45
CA LYS A 24 1.79 -13.06 4.64
C LYS A 24 2.74 -11.90 4.88
N VAL A 25 2.39 -10.69 4.44
CA VAL A 25 3.30 -9.52 4.48
C VAL A 25 2.76 -8.41 5.35
N LEU A 26 1.53 -7.94 5.10
CA LEU A 26 1.02 -6.73 5.73
C LEU A 26 0.29 -6.96 7.06
N ASN A 27 -0.19 -8.18 7.31
CA ASN A 27 -1.02 -8.53 8.45
C ASN A 27 -2.26 -7.61 8.60
N ILE A 28 -2.93 -7.31 7.48
CA ILE A 28 -4.18 -6.54 7.45
C ILE A 28 -5.23 -7.29 6.64
N SER A 29 -6.51 -6.90 6.79
CA SER A 29 -7.57 -7.54 6.00
C SER A 29 -7.47 -7.16 4.52
N ARG A 30 -7.79 -8.10 3.62
CA ARG A 30 -7.91 -7.84 2.18
C ARG A 30 -8.95 -6.75 1.87
N TYR A 31 -10.00 -6.64 2.68
CA TYR A 31 -11.06 -5.65 2.52
C TYR A 31 -10.59 -4.22 2.84
N THR A 32 -9.67 -4.08 3.79
CA THR A 32 -8.97 -2.82 4.08
C THR A 32 -8.00 -2.50 2.96
N TYR A 33 -7.21 -3.47 2.52
CA TYR A 33 -6.15 -3.27 1.54
C TYR A 33 -6.66 -2.96 0.12
N ASN A 34 -7.69 -3.66 -0.36
CA ASN A 34 -8.18 -3.54 -1.74
C ASN A 34 -8.54 -2.10 -2.16
N PRO A 35 -9.36 -1.34 -1.41
CA PRO A 35 -9.68 0.03 -1.78
C PRO A 35 -8.47 0.97 -1.62
N ILE A 36 -7.50 0.64 -0.74
CA ILE A 36 -6.25 1.40 -0.62
C ILE A 36 -5.38 1.19 -1.86
N GLU A 37 -5.05 -0.05 -2.21
CA GLU A 37 -4.27 -0.36 -3.43
C GLU A 37 -4.90 0.26 -4.69
N GLY A 38 -6.23 0.29 -4.76
CA GLY A 38 -6.97 0.88 -5.86
C GLY A 38 -7.06 2.42 -5.85
N ASN A 39 -6.45 3.11 -4.89
CA ASN A 39 -6.57 4.57 -4.68
C ASN A 39 -8.03 5.06 -4.51
N LYS A 40 -8.94 4.19 -4.04
CA LYS A 40 -10.32 4.58 -3.70
C LYS A 40 -10.37 5.30 -2.36
N VAL A 41 -9.53 4.89 -1.42
CA VAL A 41 -9.31 5.51 -0.11
C VAL A 41 -7.82 5.45 0.19
N GLN A 42 -7.31 6.37 1.01
CA GLN A 42 -5.85 6.47 1.21
C GLN A 42 -5.36 5.59 2.37
N GLY A 43 -6.30 5.11 3.19
CA GLY A 43 -6.01 4.65 4.54
C GLY A 43 -5.91 5.84 5.49
N ASN A 44 -6.22 5.62 6.77
CA ASN A 44 -5.88 6.60 7.80
C ASN A 44 -4.36 6.55 8.09
N ILE A 45 -3.88 7.51 8.88
CA ILE A 45 -2.45 7.61 9.22
C ILE A 45 -1.94 6.30 9.83
N GLU A 46 -2.68 5.68 10.74
CA GLU A 46 -2.29 4.43 11.39
C GLU A 46 -2.14 3.28 10.39
N THR A 47 -3.08 3.14 9.43
CA THR A 47 -3.01 2.12 8.38
C THR A 47 -1.79 2.34 7.49
N ALA A 48 -1.54 3.58 7.07
CA ALA A 48 -0.39 3.91 6.25
C ALA A 48 0.93 3.61 6.96
N MET A 49 1.05 3.97 8.24
CA MET A 49 2.21 3.69 9.08
C MET A 49 2.44 2.20 9.29
N ASN A 50 1.38 1.42 9.54
CA ASN A 50 1.48 -0.03 9.72
C ASN A 50 1.95 -0.74 8.44
N ILE A 51 1.41 -0.36 7.28
CA ILE A 51 1.84 -0.89 5.99
C ILE A 51 3.30 -0.49 5.71
N ALA A 52 3.68 0.76 5.94
CA ALA A 52 5.06 1.22 5.75
C ALA A 52 6.06 0.43 6.61
N LYS A 53 5.70 0.18 7.88
CA LYS A 53 6.48 -0.65 8.80
C LYS A 53 6.62 -2.09 8.31
N ALA A 54 5.53 -2.70 7.83
CA ALA A 54 5.55 -4.06 7.30
C ALA A 54 6.43 -4.19 6.05
N LEU A 55 6.42 -3.17 5.20
CA LEU A 55 7.25 -3.10 3.99
C LEU A 55 8.67 -2.60 4.24
N LYS A 56 9.00 -2.20 5.48
CA LYS A 56 10.29 -1.60 5.86
C LYS A 56 10.68 -0.41 4.97
N ARG A 57 9.70 0.44 4.65
CA ARG A 57 9.84 1.64 3.80
C ARG A 57 9.30 2.85 4.51
N LYS A 58 9.67 4.05 4.04
CA LYS A 58 9.03 5.28 4.52
C LYS A 58 7.63 5.41 3.92
N VAL A 59 6.76 6.17 4.58
CA VAL A 59 5.42 6.44 4.07
C VAL A 59 5.51 7.17 2.73
N GLU A 60 6.41 8.15 2.59
CA GLU A 60 6.62 8.90 1.34
C GLU A 60 7.15 8.05 0.16
N ASP A 61 7.75 6.89 0.43
CA ASP A 61 8.18 5.96 -0.63
C ASP A 61 6.99 5.16 -1.20
N ILE A 62 5.90 5.07 -0.44
CA ILE A 62 4.72 4.28 -0.80
C ILE A 62 3.58 5.20 -1.26
N TRP A 63 3.33 6.30 -0.54
CA TRP A 63 2.32 7.31 -0.86
C TRP A 63 2.98 8.58 -1.38
N TYR A 64 2.41 9.15 -2.44
CA TYR A 64 2.94 10.33 -3.11
C TYR A 64 1.79 11.26 -3.51
N PHE A 65 2.10 12.55 -3.68
CA PHE A 65 1.15 13.47 -4.29
C PHE A 65 1.16 13.27 -5.81
N ASP A 66 -0.01 13.03 -6.40
CA ASP A 66 -0.17 12.82 -7.85
C ASP A 66 0.38 13.99 -8.69
N ASN A 67 0.43 15.18 -8.10
CA ASN A 67 0.96 16.39 -8.74
C ASN A 67 2.50 16.44 -8.74
N GLU A 68 3.18 15.51 -8.06
CA GLU A 68 4.64 15.36 -8.03
C GLU A 68 5.14 14.26 -8.97
N ALA A 69 4.23 13.47 -9.55
CA ALA A 69 4.55 12.52 -10.61
C ALA A 69 4.61 13.28 -11.96
N LYS A 70 5.78 13.82 -12.28
CA LYS A 70 6.10 14.33 -13.63
C LYS A 70 6.24 13.19 -14.63
#